data_AF-A0AAJ1F7R5-F1
#
_entry.id   AF-A0AAJ1F7R5-F1
#
_cell.length_a   1.000
_cell.length_b   1.000
_cell.length_c   1.000
_cell.angle_alpha   90.00
_cell.angle_beta   90.00
_cell.angle_gamma   90.00
#
_symmetry.space_group_name_H-M   'P 1'
#
loop_
_entity.id
_entity.type
_entity.pdbx_description
1 polymer ?
#
loop_
_entity_poly.entity_id
_entity_poly.type
_entity_poly.pdbx_seq_one_letter_code
_entity_poly.pdbx_strand_id
1 'polypeptide(L)'
;MTLTALVMTPAYFRGTNDDLASVIAPILMALFMYTLTAIGLFRRYGVDQDKVWSKFGKIYYKEVRFDEITDIKLSVANQRYKFYKGEKKINLDYTRFDYTLAFIRLLEELQHRRFTLYGVSPDDPSWEDEAQMARNDVAWNAYDNHRKYYNSHPEELAKLNALVQPPTTANTATESEQPT
;
A
#
# COMPACT_ATOMS: atom_id res chain seq x y z
N MET A 1 -1.04 11.57 -30.24
CA MET A 1 -1.08 10.44 -31.19
C MET A 1 -2.53 10.03 -31.40
N THR A 2 -3.08 10.42 -32.55
CA THR A 2 -4.51 10.37 -32.92
C THR A 2 -4.83 9.24 -33.91
N LEU A 3 -3.87 8.35 -34.20
CA LEU A 3 -3.88 7.58 -35.45
C LEU A 3 -4.49 6.18 -35.36
N THR A 4 -4.72 5.60 -34.18
CA THR A 4 -5.13 4.19 -34.07
C THR A 4 -6.64 3.96 -34.19
N ALA A 5 -7.47 4.95 -33.85
CA ALA A 5 -8.94 4.79 -33.93
C ALA A 5 -9.47 4.81 -35.38
N LEU A 6 -8.73 5.39 -36.33
CA LEU A 6 -9.18 5.55 -37.71
C LEU A 6 -9.08 4.25 -38.54
N VAL A 7 -8.31 3.26 -38.08
CA VAL A 7 -7.98 2.08 -38.91
C VAL A 7 -9.07 1.00 -38.88
N MET A 8 -9.94 0.96 -37.87
CA MET A 8 -10.87 -0.15 -37.65
C MET A 8 -12.31 0.06 -38.13
N THR A 9 -12.72 1.30 -38.44
CA THR A 9 -14.07 1.62 -38.94
C THR A 9 -14.27 1.79 -40.47
N PRO A 10 -13.29 1.58 -41.38
CA PRO A 10 -13.50 1.92 -42.79
C PRO A 10 -14.61 1.13 -43.48
N ALA A 11 -14.88 -0.13 -43.08
CA ALA A 11 -15.84 -0.99 -43.76
C ALA A 11 -17.30 -0.59 -43.49
N TYR A 12 -17.63 -0.20 -42.26
CA TYR A 12 -18.96 0.29 -41.89
C TYR A 12 -19.28 1.63 -42.57
N PHE A 13 -18.34 2.60 -42.49
CA PHE A 13 -18.53 3.91 -43.13
C PHE A 13 -18.53 3.87 -44.67
N ARG A 14 -17.98 2.81 -45.27
CA ARG A 14 -18.08 2.54 -46.73
C ARG A 14 -19.36 1.80 -47.12
N GLY A 15 -20.25 1.47 -46.17
CA GLY A 15 -21.49 0.72 -46.44
C GLY A 15 -21.26 -0.74 -46.84
N THR A 16 -20.12 -1.32 -46.47
CA THR A 16 -19.76 -2.72 -46.80
C THR A 16 -20.03 -3.70 -45.66
N ASN A 17 -20.45 -3.19 -44.50
CA ASN A 17 -20.85 -3.96 -43.32
C ASN A 17 -21.88 -3.13 -42.53
N ASP A 18 -23.07 -3.67 -42.31
CA ASP A 18 -24.17 -2.97 -41.61
C ASP A 18 -24.23 -3.30 -40.11
N ASP A 19 -23.35 -4.16 -39.62
CA ASP A 19 -23.33 -4.54 -38.21
C ASP A 19 -22.77 -3.40 -37.33
N LEU A 20 -23.62 -2.87 -36.46
CA LEU A 20 -23.29 -1.83 -35.50
C LEU A 20 -22.12 -2.24 -34.58
N ALA A 21 -21.93 -3.53 -34.31
CA ALA A 21 -20.81 -4.03 -33.51
C ALA A 21 -19.44 -3.71 -34.14
N SER A 22 -19.37 -3.60 -35.47
CA SER A 22 -18.13 -3.26 -36.20
C SER A 22 -17.64 -1.83 -35.94
N VAL A 23 -18.49 -0.96 -35.38
CA VAL A 23 -18.13 0.39 -34.93
C VAL A 23 -17.98 0.46 -33.42
N ILE A 24 -18.93 -0.13 -32.68
CA ILE A 24 -18.94 -0.06 -31.22
C ILE A 24 -17.71 -0.77 -30.63
N ALA A 25 -17.37 -1.98 -31.09
CA ALA A 25 -16.30 -2.76 -30.49
C ALA A 25 -14.91 -2.09 -30.61
N PRO A 26 -14.49 -1.54 -31.78
CA PRO A 26 -13.25 -0.77 -31.87
C PRO A 26 -13.22 0.48 -31.01
N ILE A 27 -14.35 1.20 -30.88
CA ILE A 27 -14.43 2.39 -30.02
C ILE A 27 -14.23 2.00 -28.56
N LEU A 28 -14.92 0.96 -28.08
CA LEU A 28 -14.77 0.46 -26.71
C LEU A 28 -13.34 -0.02 -26.46
N MET A 29 -12.72 -0.70 -27.42
CA MET A 29 -11.32 -1.13 -27.32
C MET A 29 -10.36 0.07 -27.25
N ALA A 30 -10.57 1.09 -28.08
CA ALA A 30 -9.76 2.31 -28.07
C ALA A 30 -9.89 3.07 -26.74
N LEU A 31 -11.13 3.20 -26.23
CA LEU A 31 -11.38 3.80 -24.91
C LEU A 31 -10.68 3.01 -23.80
N PHE A 32 -10.77 1.67 -23.82
CA PHE A 32 -10.08 0.82 -22.86
C PHE A 32 -8.55 1.03 -22.90
N MET A 33 -7.93 0.98 -24.08
CA MET A 33 -6.48 1.20 -24.23
C MET A 33 -6.06 2.62 -23.79
N TYR A 34 -6.90 3.63 -24.07
CA TYR A 34 -6.67 4.99 -23.62
C TYR A 34 -6.74 5.09 -22.10
N THR A 35 -7.71 4.43 -21.46
CA THR A 35 -7.80 4.40 -19.98
C THR A 35 -6.59 3.73 -19.34
N LEU A 36 -6.11 2.60 -19.88
CA LEU A 36 -4.89 1.94 -19.38
C LEU A 36 -3.66 2.87 -19.51
N THR A 37 -3.54 3.54 -20.65
CA THR A 37 -2.46 4.50 -20.90
C THR A 37 -2.53 5.68 -19.93
N ALA A 38 -3.73 6.25 -19.72
CA ALA A 38 -3.95 7.33 -18.77
C ALA A 38 -3.61 6.89 -17.32
N ILE A 39 -3.91 5.65 -16.94
CA ILE A 39 -3.50 5.08 -15.65
C ILE A 39 -1.97 5.05 -15.52
N GLY A 40 -1.23 4.59 -16.53
CA GLY A 40 0.23 4.61 -16.49
C GLY A 40 0.82 6.02 -16.42
N LEU A 41 0.26 6.95 -17.19
CA LEU A 41 0.80 8.32 -17.32
C LEU A 41 0.47 9.21 -16.11
N PHE A 42 -0.73 9.13 -15.57
CA PHE A 42 -1.20 10.09 -14.58
C PHE A 42 -1.27 9.55 -13.16
N ARG A 43 -1.25 8.22 -12.98
CA ARG A 43 -1.23 7.65 -11.64
C ARG A 43 0.16 7.78 -11.05
N ARG A 44 0.23 8.37 -9.88
CA ARG A 44 1.44 8.56 -9.09
C ARG A 44 1.19 8.06 -7.68
N TYR A 45 2.25 7.57 -7.08
CA TYR A 45 2.30 7.07 -5.71
C TYR A 45 3.47 7.76 -5.03
N GLY A 46 3.35 7.97 -3.73
CA GLY A 46 4.43 8.53 -2.94
C GLY A 46 4.31 8.17 -1.48
N VAL A 47 5.44 8.18 -0.81
CA VAL A 47 5.56 8.03 0.62
C VAL A 47 6.45 9.16 1.10
N ASP A 48 5.92 9.98 1.99
CA ASP A 48 6.64 11.02 2.71
C ASP A 48 6.90 10.54 4.14
N GLN A 49 7.54 11.36 4.97
CA GLN A 49 7.81 11.01 6.37
C GLN A 49 6.51 10.76 7.17
N ASP A 50 5.45 11.51 6.88
CA ASP A 50 4.23 11.48 7.69
C ASP A 50 3.09 10.66 7.04
N LYS A 51 3.19 10.34 5.76
CA LYS A 51 2.04 9.82 4.99
C LYS A 51 2.41 9.01 3.77
N VAL A 52 1.46 8.18 3.36
CA VAL A 52 1.43 7.53 2.05
C VAL A 52 0.29 8.10 1.22
N TRP A 53 0.52 8.30 -0.07
CA TRP A 53 -0.48 8.90 -0.96
C TRP A 53 -0.49 8.30 -2.36
N SER A 54 -1.64 8.42 -3.02
CA SER A 54 -1.85 8.08 -4.42
C SER A 54 -2.65 9.17 -5.10
N LYS A 55 -2.17 9.60 -6.26
CA LYS A 55 -2.73 10.68 -7.06
C LYS A 55 -3.02 10.19 -8.47
N PHE A 56 -4.08 10.68 -9.10
CA PHE A 56 -4.33 10.52 -10.53
C PHE A 56 -4.55 11.89 -11.15
N GLY A 57 -3.51 12.40 -11.81
CA GLY A 57 -3.54 13.73 -12.43
C GLY A 57 -4.03 14.81 -11.46
N LYS A 58 -4.94 15.68 -11.90
CA LYS A 58 -5.61 16.68 -11.04
C LYS A 58 -6.97 16.22 -10.49
N ILE A 59 -7.40 15.02 -10.84
CA ILE A 59 -8.79 14.57 -10.66
C ILE A 59 -8.98 13.89 -9.30
N TYR A 60 -7.94 13.22 -8.80
CA TYR A 60 -8.06 12.36 -7.64
C TYR A 60 -6.78 12.38 -6.81
N TYR A 61 -6.97 12.45 -5.50
CA TYR A 61 -5.92 12.36 -4.49
C TYR A 61 -6.45 11.61 -3.27
N LYS A 62 -5.70 10.61 -2.81
CA LYS A 62 -5.94 9.94 -1.53
C LYS A 62 -4.63 9.87 -0.77
N GLU A 63 -4.73 10.09 0.53
CA GLU A 63 -3.61 9.93 1.46
C GLU A 63 -4.09 9.27 2.75
N VAL A 64 -3.15 8.64 3.43
CA VAL A 64 -3.28 8.12 4.80
C VAL A 64 -2.01 8.52 5.52
N ARG A 65 -2.14 9.26 6.63
CA ARG A 65 -1.02 9.57 7.51
C ARG A 65 -0.74 8.39 8.44
N PHE A 66 0.53 8.20 8.82
CA PHE A 66 0.94 7.06 9.65
C PHE A 66 0.34 7.12 11.06
N ASP A 67 0.30 8.30 11.66
CA ASP A 67 -0.29 8.59 12.97
C ASP A 67 -1.82 8.35 13.01
N GLU A 68 -2.48 8.34 11.84
CA GLU A 68 -3.92 8.17 11.70
C GLU A 68 -4.32 6.77 11.21
N ILE A 69 -3.38 5.83 11.03
CA ILE A 69 -3.72 4.47 10.59
C ILE A 69 -4.57 3.79 11.65
N THR A 70 -5.76 3.35 11.26
CA THR A 70 -6.68 2.64 12.15
C THR A 70 -6.67 1.13 11.94
N ASP A 71 -6.32 0.67 10.73
CA ASP A 71 -6.35 -0.75 10.37
C ASP A 71 -5.38 -1.06 9.23
N ILE A 72 -4.78 -2.26 9.28
CA ILE A 72 -3.92 -2.79 8.24
C ILE A 72 -4.39 -4.18 7.86
N LYS A 73 -4.55 -4.38 6.56
CA LYS A 73 -4.91 -5.70 6.00
C LYS A 73 -3.92 -6.13 4.95
N LEU A 74 -3.56 -7.40 4.99
CA LEU A 74 -2.91 -8.08 3.89
C LEU A 74 -3.98 -8.78 3.04
N SER A 75 -4.09 -8.37 1.77
CA SER A 75 -5.04 -8.99 0.85
C SER A 75 -4.50 -10.33 0.35
N VAL A 76 -5.00 -11.47 0.86
CA VAL A 76 -4.54 -12.81 0.46
C VAL A 76 -4.55 -13.01 -1.06
N ALA A 77 -5.60 -12.55 -1.75
CA ALA A 77 -5.76 -12.73 -3.20
C ALA A 77 -4.68 -12.04 -4.05
N ASN A 78 -4.06 -10.95 -3.56
CA ASN A 78 -3.16 -10.13 -4.36
C ASN A 78 -1.84 -9.82 -3.64
N GLN A 79 -1.66 -10.32 -2.40
CA GLN A 79 -0.54 -10.05 -1.49
C GLN A 79 -0.22 -8.55 -1.35
N ARG A 80 -1.25 -7.70 -1.24
CA ARG A 80 -1.09 -6.24 -1.10
C ARG A 80 -1.48 -5.79 0.29
N TYR A 81 -0.61 -5.00 0.91
CA TYR A 81 -0.97 -4.25 2.10
C TYR A 81 -1.99 -3.17 1.77
N LYS A 82 -2.88 -2.94 2.72
CA LYS A 82 -3.89 -1.89 2.67
C LYS A 82 -3.83 -1.15 3.99
N PHE A 83 -3.56 0.14 3.93
CA PHE A 83 -3.66 1.01 5.10
C PHE A 83 -5.01 1.70 5.09
N TYR A 84 -5.64 1.73 6.25
CA TYR A 84 -6.95 2.33 6.47
C TYR A 84 -6.87 3.49 7.45
N LYS A 85 -7.70 4.50 7.19
CA LYS A 85 -8.09 5.56 8.12
C LYS A 85 -9.62 5.56 8.16
N GLY A 86 -10.19 4.84 9.11
CA GLY A 86 -11.61 4.49 9.10
C GLY A 86 -12.00 3.82 7.79
N GLU A 87 -12.95 4.39 7.06
CA GLU A 87 -13.42 3.85 5.77
C GLU A 87 -12.49 4.15 4.59
N LYS A 88 -11.58 5.13 4.73
CA LYS A 88 -10.64 5.48 3.67
C LYS A 88 -9.52 4.45 3.64
N LYS A 89 -9.16 3.99 2.44
CA LYS A 89 -8.04 3.07 2.25
C LYS A 89 -7.10 3.47 1.13
N ILE A 90 -5.85 3.09 1.29
CA ILE A 90 -4.83 3.12 0.25
C ILE A 90 -4.22 1.72 0.11
N ASN A 91 -4.07 1.27 -1.14
CA ASN A 91 -3.43 -0.01 -1.43
C ASN A 91 -1.96 0.26 -1.74
N LEU A 92 -1.09 -0.51 -1.11
CA LEU A 92 0.34 -0.48 -1.35
C LEU A 92 0.63 -1.56 -2.40
N ASP A 93 0.91 -1.13 -3.62
CA ASP A 93 1.18 -2.02 -4.76
C ASP A 93 2.69 -2.04 -5.03
N TYR A 94 3.39 -2.99 -4.40
CA TYR A 94 4.86 -3.10 -4.49
C TYR A 94 5.35 -3.33 -5.93
N THR A 95 4.51 -3.85 -6.83
CA THR A 95 4.86 -4.01 -8.25
C THR A 95 5.04 -2.68 -8.98
N ARG A 96 4.57 -1.58 -8.40
CA ARG A 96 4.51 -0.26 -9.06
C ARG A 96 5.31 0.82 -8.35
N PHE A 97 5.64 0.63 -7.07
CA PHE A 97 6.32 1.63 -6.26
C PHE A 97 7.01 0.97 -5.06
N ASP A 98 8.16 1.49 -4.68
CA ASP A 98 8.92 1.07 -3.52
C ASP A 98 8.32 1.66 -2.24
N TYR A 99 7.65 0.80 -1.45
CA TYR A 99 6.99 1.18 -0.20
C TYR A 99 7.85 0.93 1.05
N THR A 100 9.17 0.71 0.90
CA THR A 100 10.05 0.43 2.05
C THR A 100 9.95 1.48 3.15
N LEU A 101 9.90 2.77 2.79
CA LEU A 101 9.71 3.83 3.80
C LEU A 101 8.38 3.70 4.55
N ALA A 102 7.30 3.28 3.87
CA ALA A 102 6.01 3.08 4.53
C ALA A 102 6.03 1.88 5.47
N PHE A 103 6.80 0.85 5.16
CA PHE A 103 7.04 -0.29 6.03
C PHE A 103 7.83 0.11 7.28
N ILE A 104 8.90 0.89 7.13
CA ILE A 104 9.68 1.38 8.27
C ILE A 104 8.80 2.26 9.18
N ARG A 105 8.07 3.21 8.60
CA ARG A 105 7.16 4.10 9.35
C ARG A 105 6.05 3.33 10.06
N LEU A 106 5.54 2.28 9.43
CA LEU A 106 4.59 1.39 10.09
C LEU A 106 5.20 0.68 11.30
N LEU A 107 6.42 0.17 11.20
CA LEU A 107 7.09 -0.46 12.33
C LEU A 107 7.27 0.53 13.49
N GLU A 108 7.61 1.78 13.20
CA GLU A 108 7.68 2.85 14.21
C GLU A 108 6.32 3.11 14.89
N GLU A 109 5.23 3.19 14.12
CA GLU A 109 3.88 3.34 14.70
C GLU A 109 3.53 2.17 15.63
N LEU A 110 3.93 0.95 15.28
CA LEU A 110 3.75 -0.25 16.12
C LEU A 110 4.59 -0.26 17.40
N GLN A 111 5.58 0.63 17.52
CA GLN A 111 6.30 0.88 18.78
C GLN A 111 5.53 1.83 19.71
N HIS A 112 4.67 2.69 19.16
CA HIS A 112 4.06 3.79 19.91
C HIS A 112 2.59 3.58 20.23
N ARG A 113 1.86 2.81 19.40
CA ARG A 113 0.41 2.64 19.56
C ARG A 113 -0.12 1.33 19.03
N ARG A 114 -1.25 0.93 19.58
CA ARG A 114 -2.04 -0.21 19.09
C ARG A 114 -3.13 0.27 18.13
N PHE A 115 -3.41 -0.51 17.11
CA PHE A 115 -4.51 -0.34 16.17
C PHE A 115 -4.84 -1.69 15.54
N THR A 116 -5.92 -1.77 14.77
CA THR A 116 -6.37 -3.05 14.21
C THR A 116 -5.33 -3.64 13.26
N LEU A 117 -4.99 -4.91 13.43
CA LEU A 117 -4.03 -5.63 12.60
C LEU A 117 -4.65 -6.90 12.05
N TYR A 118 -4.72 -7.02 10.73
CA TYR A 118 -5.25 -8.21 10.05
C TYR A 118 -6.65 -8.62 10.50
N GLY A 119 -7.45 -7.67 11.00
CA GLY A 119 -8.79 -7.91 11.53
C GLY A 119 -8.85 -8.15 13.04
N VAL A 120 -7.71 -8.22 13.73
CA VAL A 120 -7.62 -8.34 15.20
C VAL A 120 -7.65 -6.95 15.84
N SER A 121 -8.56 -6.79 16.82
CA SER A 121 -8.77 -5.52 17.54
C SER A 121 -7.56 -5.17 18.41
N PRO A 122 -7.22 -3.88 18.61
CA PRO A 122 -6.15 -3.46 19.54
C PRO A 122 -6.35 -3.93 20.99
N ASP A 123 -7.59 -4.20 21.39
CA ASP A 123 -7.95 -4.67 22.74
C ASP A 123 -8.03 -6.21 22.83
N ASP A 124 -7.80 -6.92 21.73
CA ASP A 124 -7.83 -8.38 21.71
C ASP A 124 -6.61 -8.95 22.47
N PRO A 125 -6.78 -9.97 23.34
CA PRO A 125 -5.66 -10.62 24.01
C PRO A 125 -4.60 -11.20 23.05
N SER A 126 -5.00 -11.60 21.84
CA SER A 126 -4.09 -12.09 20.81
C SER A 126 -3.30 -10.99 20.10
N TRP A 127 -3.67 -9.71 20.27
CA TRP A 127 -3.13 -8.61 19.47
C TRP A 127 -1.60 -8.56 19.42
N GLU A 128 -0.91 -8.90 20.50
CA GLU A 128 0.55 -8.85 20.52
C GLU A 128 1.19 -9.92 19.61
N ASP A 129 0.57 -11.10 19.50
CA ASP A 129 1.02 -12.15 18.58
C ASP A 129 0.84 -11.69 17.13
N GLU A 130 -0.31 -11.11 16.80
CA GLU A 130 -0.57 -10.50 15.49
C GLU A 130 0.34 -9.31 15.19
N ALA A 131 0.63 -8.47 16.19
CA ALA A 131 1.57 -7.38 16.06
C ALA A 131 2.97 -7.89 15.78
N GLN A 132 3.40 -8.96 16.45
CA GLN A 132 4.71 -9.54 16.19
C GLN A 132 4.80 -10.19 14.80
N MET A 133 3.74 -10.87 14.36
CA MET A 133 3.65 -11.37 12.98
C MET A 133 3.74 -10.21 11.97
N ALA A 134 3.01 -9.12 12.20
CA ALA A 134 3.06 -7.93 11.36
C ALA A 134 4.46 -7.30 11.33
N ARG A 135 5.11 -7.14 12.49
CA ARG A 135 6.49 -6.60 12.59
C ARG A 135 7.47 -7.42 11.77
N ASN A 136 7.43 -8.75 11.91
CA ASN A 136 8.31 -9.66 11.18
C ASN A 136 8.08 -9.58 9.65
N ASP A 137 6.83 -9.63 9.21
CA ASP A 137 6.48 -9.60 7.80
C ASP A 137 6.85 -8.26 7.13
N VAL A 138 6.49 -7.15 7.77
CA VAL A 138 6.79 -5.80 7.27
C VAL A 138 8.29 -5.54 7.23
N ALA A 139 9.03 -5.95 8.26
CA ALA A 139 10.49 -5.81 8.28
C ALA A 139 11.19 -6.70 7.25
N TRP A 140 10.71 -7.93 7.04
CA TRP A 140 11.21 -8.79 5.98
C TRP A 140 11.03 -8.15 4.60
N ASN A 141 9.86 -7.58 4.32
CA ASN A 141 9.61 -6.88 3.05
C ASN A 141 10.52 -5.65 2.89
N ALA A 142 10.72 -4.86 3.96
CA ALA A 142 11.65 -3.73 3.92
C ALA A 142 13.11 -4.18 3.66
N TYR A 143 13.55 -5.25 4.33
CA TYR A 143 14.86 -5.84 4.12
C TYR A 143 15.03 -6.37 2.69
N ASP A 144 14.06 -7.14 2.18
CA ASP A 144 14.17 -7.80 0.89
C ASP A 144 14.25 -6.79 -0.27
N ASN A 145 13.42 -5.73 -0.22
CA ASN A 145 13.44 -4.64 -1.20
C ASN A 145 14.82 -3.98 -1.35
N HIS A 146 15.59 -3.89 -0.26
CA HIS A 146 16.92 -3.28 -0.25
C HIS A 146 18.00 -4.20 0.33
N ARG A 147 17.92 -5.50 0.04
CA ARG A 147 18.77 -6.53 0.64
C ARG A 147 20.27 -6.20 0.57
N LYS A 148 20.74 -5.73 -0.59
CA LYS A 148 22.16 -5.35 -0.79
C LYS A 148 22.59 -4.17 0.10
N TYR A 149 21.70 -3.21 0.32
CA TYR A 149 21.96 -2.06 1.19
C TYR A 149 22.13 -2.51 2.64
N TYR A 150 21.14 -3.23 3.18
CA TYR A 150 21.20 -3.70 4.57
C TYR A 150 22.36 -4.67 4.82
N ASN A 151 22.70 -5.53 3.85
CA ASN A 151 23.85 -6.43 3.97
C ASN A 151 25.20 -5.69 4.01
N SER A 152 25.28 -4.47 3.49
CA SER A 152 26.49 -3.64 3.50
C SER A 152 26.50 -2.56 4.60
N HIS A 153 25.39 -2.37 5.30
CA HIS A 153 25.20 -1.36 6.36
C HIS A 153 24.63 -2.04 7.62
N PRO A 154 25.46 -2.76 8.40
CA PRO A 154 24.99 -3.54 9.55
C PRO A 154 24.32 -2.68 10.63
N GLU A 155 24.72 -1.42 10.78
CA GLU A 155 24.08 -0.45 11.68
C GLU A 155 22.64 -0.12 11.26
N GLU A 156 22.35 0.00 9.97
CA GLU A 156 20.99 0.25 9.47
C GLU A 156 20.12 -1.01 9.58
N LEU A 157 20.71 -2.19 9.36
CA LEU A 157 20.04 -3.45 9.62
C LEU A 157 19.71 -3.63 11.11
N ALA A 158 20.62 -3.23 12.00
CA ALA A 158 20.37 -3.25 13.44
C ALA A 158 19.21 -2.33 13.84
N LYS A 159 19.10 -1.13 13.25
CA LYS A 159 17.96 -0.24 13.46
C LYS A 159 16.65 -0.86 13.01
N LEU A 160 16.62 -1.49 11.83
CA LEU A 160 15.43 -2.21 11.36
C LEU A 160 15.04 -3.34 12.32
N ASN A 161 16.02 -4.13 12.77
CA ASN A 161 15.79 -5.23 13.72
C ASN A 161 15.32 -4.73 15.09
N ALA A 162 15.75 -3.53 15.53
CA ALA A 162 15.27 -2.92 16.76
C ALA A 162 13.77 -2.60 16.67
N LEU A 163 13.29 -2.13 15.52
CA LEU A 163 11.87 -1.87 15.28
C LEU A 163 11.01 -3.15 15.20
N VAL A 164 11.62 -4.32 15.00
CA VAL A 164 10.93 -5.62 15.01
C VAL A 164 10.64 -6.11 16.43
N GLN A 165 11.45 -5.69 17.40
CA GLN A 165 11.23 -6.05 18.79
C GLN A 165 9.94 -5.40 19.30
N PRO A 166 9.21 -6.04 20.22
CA PRO A 166 8.12 -5.39 20.93
C PRO A 166 8.61 -4.10 21.61
N PRO A 167 7.75 -3.07 21.73
CA PRO A 167 8.12 -1.86 22.43
C PRO A 167 8.59 -2.19 23.84
N THR A 168 9.76 -1.66 24.20
CA THR A 168 10.29 -1.81 25.56
C THR A 168 9.32 -1.10 26.48
N THR A 169 8.62 -1.86 27.33
CA THR A 169 7.79 -1.34 28.41
C THR A 169 8.68 -0.64 29.43
N ALA A 170 9.06 0.60 29.15
CA ALA A 170 9.69 1.47 30.12
C ALA A 170 8.63 1.85 31.18
N ASN A 171 8.69 1.17 32.34
CA ASN A 171 8.09 1.51 33.63
C ASN A 171 6.55 1.57 33.72
N THR A 172 5.93 0.41 34.01
CA THR A 172 4.67 0.37 34.77
C THR A 172 4.56 -0.89 35.65
N ALA A 173 5.70 -1.40 36.13
CA ALA A 173 5.76 -2.59 37.00
C ALA A 173 6.64 -2.39 38.25
N THR A 174 6.81 -1.15 38.71
CA THR A 174 7.54 -0.83 39.95
C THR A 174 6.86 0.31 40.71
N GLU A 175 5.57 0.17 41.04
CA GLU A 175 4.99 0.87 42.20
C GLU A 175 3.62 0.30 42.61
N SER A 176 3.51 -1.02 42.82
CA SER A 176 2.33 -1.56 43.52
C SER A 176 2.58 -2.90 44.20
N GLU A 177 3.68 -3.04 44.93
CA GLU A 177 3.77 -3.99 46.03
C GLU A 177 4.64 -3.38 47.15
N GLN A 178 4.00 -2.83 48.18
CA GLN A 178 4.30 -3.31 49.53
C GLN A 178 3.14 -3.01 50.51
N PRO A 179 2.77 -4.00 51.33
CA PRO A 179 1.67 -3.91 52.29
C PRO A 179 2.15 -3.31 53.62
N THR A 180 1.21 -2.71 54.36
CA THR A 180 1.26 -2.56 55.82
C THR A 180 -0.06 -3.02 56.40
#